data_AF-A0A268ELC3-F1
#
_entry.id   AF-A0A268ELC3-F1
#
_cell.length_a   1.000
_cell.length_b   1.000
_cell.length_c   1.000
_cell.angle_alpha   90.00
_cell.angle_beta   90.00
_cell.angle_gamma   90.00
#
_symmetry.space_group_name_H-M   'P 1'
#
loop_
_entity.id
_entity.type
_entity.pdbx_description
1 polymer ?
#
loop_
_entity_poly.entity_id
_entity_poly.type
_entity_poly.pdbx_seq_one_letter_code
_entity_poly.pdbx_strand_id
1 'polypeptide(L)' 'MWYPIIKRYYDNQHPLYDNQSLKTFVVAKMITADEYQQITGIEYVA' A
#
# COMPACT_ATOMS: atom_id res chain seq x y z
N MET A 1 6.44 2.74 -11.62
CA MET A 1 5.65 1.68 -10.96
C MET A 1 5.98 1.69 -9.47
N TRP A 2 5.12 2.24 -8.63
CA TRP A 2 5.38 2.32 -7.19
C TRP A 2 5.03 1.03 -6.45
N TYR A 3 4.09 0.26 -6.97
CA TYR A 3 3.66 -1.02 -6.42
C TYR A 3 4.80 -1.94 -5.93
N PRO A 4 5.80 -2.33 -6.76
CA PRO A 4 6.85 -3.24 -6.29
C PRO A 4 7.73 -2.64 -5.18
N ILE A 5 7.89 -1.32 -5.17
CA ILE A 5 8.66 -0.61 -4.13
C ILE A 5 7.88 -0.61 -2.82
N ILE A 6 6.61 -0.20 -2.87
CA ILE A 6 5.71 -0.14 -1.70
C ILE A 6 5.51 -1.52 -1.11
N LYS A 7 5.23 -2.54 -1.94
CA LYS A 7 5.09 -3.92 -1.50
C LYS A 7 6.34 -4.41 -0.79
N ARG A 8 7.54 -4.17 -1.34
CA ARG A 8 8.80 -4.59 -0.72
C ARG A 8 9.00 -3.97 0.67
N TYR A 9 8.71 -2.68 0.82
CA TYR A 9 8.85 -2.02 2.12
C TYR A 9 7.78 -2.47 3.12
N TYR A 10 6.55 -2.70 2.68
CA TYR A 10 5.49 -3.28 3.50
C TYR A 10 5.83 -4.70 3.96
N ASP A 11 6.27 -5.58 3.03
CA ASP A 11 6.68 -6.96 3.34
C ASP A 11 7.85 -7.01 4.34
N ASN A 12 8.76 -6.02 4.27
CA ASN A 12 9.87 -5.86 5.20
C ASN A 12 9.47 -5.19 6.54
N GLN A 13 8.17 -4.95 6.77
CA GLN A 13 7.64 -4.30 7.97
C GLN A 13 8.28 -2.94 8.25
N HIS A 14 8.58 -2.18 7.19
CA HIS A 14 9.15 -0.84 7.35
C HIS A 14 8.14 0.05 8.10
N PRO A 15 8.52 0.75 9.19
CA PRO A 15 7.58 1.50 10.04
C PRO A 15 6.73 2.57 9.33
N LEU A 16 7.17 3.03 8.15
CA LEU A 16 6.48 4.02 7.31
C LEU A 16 5.60 3.40 6.20
N TYR A 17 5.50 2.07 6.14
CA TYR A 17 4.75 1.31 5.14
C TYR A 17 3.84 0.31 5.86
N ASP A 18 2.89 0.85 6.59
CA ASP A 18 1.79 0.17 7.25
C ASP A 18 0.45 0.38 6.50
N ASN A 19 -0.64 -0.18 7.01
CA ASN A 19 -1.95 -0.07 6.37
C ASN A 19 -2.42 1.39 6.23
N GLN A 20 -2.09 2.27 7.19
CA GLN A 20 -2.54 3.67 7.14
C GLN A 20 -1.78 4.47 6.06
N SER A 21 -0.46 4.34 6.03
CA SER A 21 0.39 4.95 5.00
C SER A 21 0.06 4.43 3.61
N LEU A 22 -0.25 3.14 3.45
CA LEU A 22 -0.69 2.59 2.17
C LEU A 22 -2.00 3.19 1.67
N LYS A 23 -2.95 3.55 2.54
CA LYS A 23 -4.15 4.31 2.13
C LYS A 23 -3.79 5.67 1.54
N THR A 24 -2.82 6.37 2.14
CA THR A 24 -2.30 7.65 1.59
C THR A 24 -1.68 7.45 0.21
N PHE A 25 -0.99 6.33 -0.03
CA PHE A 25 -0.42 6.01 -1.34
C PHE A 25 -1.49 5.72 -2.41
N VAL A 26 -2.66 5.19 -2.01
CA VAL A 26 -3.84 5.08 -2.90
C VAL A 26 -4.35 6.47 -3.27
N VAL A 27 -4.55 7.36 -2.30
CA VAL A 27 -5.01 8.75 -2.54
C VAL A 27 -4.02 9.53 -3.41
N ALA A 28 -2.73 9.35 -3.18
CA ALA A 28 -1.65 9.96 -3.96
C ALA A 28 -1.47 9.33 -5.36
N LYS A 29 -2.31 8.35 -5.73
CA LYS A 29 -2.26 7.63 -7.03
C LYS A 29 -0.92 6.93 -7.29
N MET A 30 -0.22 6.55 -6.24
CA MET A 30 1.00 5.75 -6.34
C MET A 30 0.66 4.28 -6.56
N ILE A 31 -0.38 3.79 -5.89
CA ILE A 31 -0.97 2.46 -6.06
C ILE A 31 -2.49 2.56 -6.25
N THR A 32 -3.12 1.53 -6.79
CA THR A 32 -4.58 1.41 -6.88
C THR A 32 -5.19 0.80 -5.61
N ALA A 33 -6.52 0.87 -5.50
CA ALA A 33 -7.27 0.19 -4.43
C ALA A 33 -7.07 -1.34 -4.47
N ASP A 34 -7.05 -1.93 -5.67
CA ASP A 34 -6.79 -3.36 -5.86
C ASP A 34 -5.38 -3.73 -5.43
N GLU A 35 -4.39 -2.91 -5.77
CA GLU A 35 -3.00 -3.09 -5.36
C GLU A 35 -2.84 -2.96 -3.84
N TYR A 36 -3.54 -2.03 -3.18
CA TYR A 36 -3.61 -1.94 -1.73
C TYR A 36 -4.12 -3.25 -1.12
N GLN A 37 -5.20 -3.81 -1.66
CA GLN A 37 -5.77 -5.06 -1.17
C GLN A 37 -4.81 -6.24 -1.40
N GLN A 38 -4.09 -6.26 -2.52
CA GLN A 38 -3.08 -7.29 -2.77
C GLN A 38 -1.89 -7.22 -1.81
N ILE A 39 -1.49 -6.02 -1.38
CA ILE A 39 -0.35 -5.85 -0.45
C ILE A 39 -0.78 -6.16 0.99
N THR A 40 -1.92 -5.61 1.42
CA THR A 40 -2.34 -5.65 2.82
C THR A 40 -3.24 -6.84 3.15
N GLY A 41 -3.89 -7.44 2.15
CA GLY A 41 -4.96 -8.42 2.32
C GLY A 41 -6.29 -7.81 2.78
N ILE A 42 -6.38 -6.48 2.88
CA ILE A 42 -7.53 -5.75 3.41
C ILE A 42 -8.22 -5.01 2.27
N GLU A 43 -9.55 -5.08 2.21
CA GLU A 43 -10.33 -4.29 1.26
C GLU A 43 -10.10 -2.78 1.50
N TYR A 44 -9.84 -2.03 0.44
CA TYR A 44 -9.68 -0.58 0.55
C TYR A 44 -11.04 0.08 0.79
N VAL A 45 -11.22 0.64 1.99
CA VAL A 45 -12.35 1.51 2.33
C VAL A 45 -11.83 2.94 2.43
N ALA A 46 -12.37 3.79 1.55
CA ALA A 46 -12.04 5.22 1.41
C ALA A 46 -12.45 6.03 2.65
#